data_AF-A0A821UWD0-F1
#
_entry.id   AF-A0A821UWD0-F1
#
_cell.length_a   1.000
_cell.length_b   1.000
_cell.length_c   1.000
_cell.angle_alpha   90.00
_cell.angle_beta   90.00
_cell.angle_gamma   90.00
#
_symmetry.space_group_name_H-M   'P 1'
#
loop_
_entity.id
_entity.type
_entity.pdbx_description
1 polymer ?
#
loop_
_entity_poly.entity_id
_entity_poly.type
_entity_poly.pdbx_seq_one_letter_code
_entity_poly.pdbx_strand_id
1 'polypeptide(L)'
;NLRRISVFFKPQQKQHWNTKYKAAQAIFGHGPTSLASLATIKLAHKVLYGRTLKHQENGQLTNANDLWKLIFSDRTTQCIKPCIYTYVIDESTWRFSETDVQFFADLASKHALLANGSEYVRYAGEFHPRPKYGWDKCDDEWELVFDNGSGTYSPNPDLLINLKELLLFNFPGLNIVTYEYKDPRLKESVTQLKREMEKYKHNTTTIQHLVMSLPDSTEEKI
;
A
#
# COMPACT_ATOMS: atom_id res chain seq x y z
N ASN A 1 -4.50 11.00 7.86
CA ASN A 1 -5.30 11.89 6.97
C ASN A 1 -4.36 12.69 6.10
N LEU A 2 -4.66 12.82 4.82
CA LEU A 2 -3.94 13.73 3.93
C LEU A 2 -4.61 15.11 3.94
N ARG A 3 -3.81 16.15 3.89
CA ARG A 3 -4.23 17.55 3.80
C ARG A 3 -4.30 17.98 2.35
N ARG A 4 -5.23 18.90 2.06
CA ARG A 4 -5.38 19.61 0.77
C ARG A 4 -5.57 18.72 -0.46
N ILE A 5 -6.21 17.55 -0.30
CA ILE A 5 -6.50 16.66 -1.44
C ILE A 5 -7.22 17.39 -2.58
N SER A 6 -8.19 18.26 -2.27
CA SER A 6 -8.96 19.01 -3.28
C SER A 6 -8.15 19.99 -4.14
N VAL A 7 -6.95 20.39 -3.69
CA VAL A 7 -6.02 21.24 -4.47
C VAL A 7 -5.37 20.45 -5.59
N PHE A 8 -4.97 19.21 -5.29
CA PHE A 8 -4.30 18.33 -6.26
C PHE A 8 -5.30 17.52 -7.08
N PHE A 9 -6.40 17.08 -6.48
CA PHE A 9 -7.49 16.37 -7.13
C PHE A 9 -8.77 17.19 -6.99
N LYS A 10 -9.16 17.90 -8.05
CA LYS A 10 -10.35 18.78 -8.00
C LYS A 10 -11.57 17.98 -7.53
N PRO A 11 -12.53 18.58 -6.80
CA PRO A 11 -13.67 17.85 -6.25
C PRO A 11 -14.43 16.97 -7.24
N GLN A 12 -14.49 17.37 -8.51
CA GLN A 12 -15.15 16.64 -9.62
C GLN A 12 -14.27 15.56 -10.26
N GLN A 13 -12.94 15.61 -10.09
CA GLN A 13 -12.00 14.61 -10.59
C GLN A 13 -11.97 13.40 -9.66
N LYS A 14 -12.99 12.54 -9.77
CA LYS A 14 -13.06 11.24 -9.09
C LYS A 14 -12.92 10.12 -10.11
N GLN A 15 -12.28 9.04 -9.69
CA GLN A 15 -12.03 7.85 -10.49
C GLN A 15 -13.10 6.83 -10.12
N HIS A 16 -14.02 6.59 -11.05
CA HIS A 16 -15.08 5.60 -10.90
C HIS A 16 -14.51 4.18 -11.03
N TRP A 17 -15.19 3.19 -10.46
CA TRP A 17 -14.81 1.81 -10.65
C TRP A 17 -14.89 1.40 -12.14
N ASN A 18 -14.03 0.45 -12.52
CA ASN A 18 -13.85 0.00 -13.88
C ASN A 18 -15.03 -0.90 -14.30
N THR A 19 -16.01 -0.31 -14.97
CA THR A 19 -17.21 -0.99 -15.47
C THR A 19 -16.95 -2.05 -16.53
N LYS A 20 -15.73 -2.12 -17.09
CA LYS A 20 -15.32 -3.12 -18.07
C LYS A 20 -14.59 -4.32 -17.43
N TYR A 21 -14.30 -4.26 -16.13
CA TYR A 21 -13.55 -5.30 -15.43
C TYR A 21 -14.47 -6.25 -14.66
N LYS A 22 -14.45 -7.54 -15.01
CA LYS A 22 -15.36 -8.55 -14.43
C LYS A 22 -15.30 -8.64 -12.91
N ALA A 23 -14.10 -8.57 -12.31
CA ALA A 23 -13.98 -8.63 -10.85
C ALA A 23 -14.52 -7.35 -10.17
N ALA A 24 -14.45 -6.18 -10.82
CA ALA A 24 -15.12 -4.99 -10.30
C ALA A 24 -16.64 -5.06 -10.48
N GLN A 25 -17.14 -5.61 -11.59
CA GLN A 25 -18.58 -5.87 -11.79
C GLN A 25 -19.14 -6.85 -10.76
N ALA A 26 -18.36 -7.85 -10.33
CA ALA A 26 -18.75 -8.76 -9.26
C ALA A 26 -18.97 -8.04 -7.91
N ILE A 27 -18.46 -6.82 -7.75
CA ILE A 27 -18.61 -6.02 -6.52
C ILE A 27 -19.66 -4.91 -6.71
N PHE A 28 -19.56 -4.15 -7.80
CA PHE A 28 -20.33 -2.93 -8.04
C PHE A 28 -21.40 -3.07 -9.12
N GLY A 29 -21.50 -4.23 -9.75
CA GLY A 29 -22.51 -4.51 -10.77
C GLY A 29 -23.92 -4.61 -10.18
N HIS A 30 -24.86 -4.89 -11.07
CA HIS A 30 -26.27 -5.03 -10.70
C HIS A 30 -26.59 -6.49 -10.39
N GLY A 31 -27.12 -6.75 -9.19
CA GLY A 31 -27.68 -8.05 -8.82
C GLY A 31 -27.45 -8.43 -7.36
N PRO A 32 -28.16 -9.48 -6.89
CA PRO A 32 -28.04 -9.94 -5.49
C PRO A 32 -26.61 -10.33 -5.10
N THR A 33 -25.86 -10.94 -6.01
CA THR A 33 -24.47 -11.36 -5.77
C THR A 33 -23.54 -10.18 -5.55
N SER A 34 -23.62 -9.13 -6.39
CA SER A 34 -22.80 -7.92 -6.23
C SER A 34 -23.11 -7.19 -4.93
N LEU A 35 -24.39 -7.12 -4.54
CA LEU A 35 -24.81 -6.55 -3.25
C LEU A 35 -24.23 -7.33 -2.07
N ALA A 36 -24.24 -8.66 -2.12
CA ALA A 36 -23.63 -9.51 -1.10
C ALA A 36 -22.11 -9.30 -1.02
N SER A 37 -21.42 -9.28 -2.16
CA SER A 37 -19.97 -9.00 -2.22
C SER A 37 -19.62 -7.63 -1.65
N LEU A 38 -20.39 -6.59 -1.99
CA LEU A 38 -20.21 -5.24 -1.46
C LEU A 38 -20.45 -5.18 0.07
N ALA A 39 -21.48 -5.87 0.57
CA ALA A 39 -21.75 -5.95 1.99
C ALA A 39 -20.61 -6.63 2.76
N THR A 40 -20.09 -7.74 2.22
CA THR A 40 -18.91 -8.44 2.78
C THR A 40 -17.69 -7.53 2.80
N ILE A 41 -17.44 -6.79 1.72
CA ILE A 41 -16.35 -5.80 1.65
C ILE A 41 -16.50 -4.73 2.74
N LYS A 42 -17.68 -4.15 2.91
CA LYS A 42 -17.93 -3.12 3.93
C LYS A 42 -17.78 -3.67 5.35
N LEU A 43 -18.23 -4.91 5.59
CA LEU A 43 -18.05 -5.58 6.88
C LEU A 43 -16.56 -5.82 7.16
N ALA A 44 -15.83 -6.41 6.22
CA ALA A 44 -14.40 -6.65 6.34
C ALA A 44 -13.63 -5.33 6.56
N HIS A 45 -13.98 -4.27 5.82
CA HIS A 45 -13.42 -2.94 6.02
C HIS A 45 -13.62 -2.45 7.46
N LYS A 46 -14.84 -2.55 7.98
CA LYS A 46 -15.17 -2.11 9.33
C LYS A 46 -14.44 -2.93 10.40
N VAL A 47 -14.27 -4.23 10.20
CA VAL A 47 -13.54 -5.12 11.13
C VAL A 47 -12.06 -4.74 11.18
N LEU A 48 -11.44 -4.54 10.02
CA LEU A 48 -10.00 -4.27 9.92
C LEU A 48 -9.64 -2.83 10.31
N TYR A 49 -10.41 -1.85 9.85
CA TYR A 49 -10.05 -0.44 9.94
C TYR A 49 -10.95 0.37 10.88
N GLY A 50 -12.06 -0.20 11.35
CA GLY A 50 -12.99 0.49 12.25
C GLY A 50 -12.44 0.72 13.66
N ARG A 51 -11.41 -0.04 14.07
CA ARG A 51 -10.71 0.14 15.36
C ARG A 51 -9.44 1.00 15.23
N THR A 52 -8.81 1.02 14.06
CA THR A 52 -7.55 1.74 13.79
C THR A 52 -7.72 3.26 13.84
N LEU A 53 -8.95 3.79 13.73
CA LEU A 53 -9.23 5.20 13.98
C LEU A 53 -9.17 5.59 15.47
N LYS A 54 -9.18 4.62 16.40
CA LYS A 54 -9.08 4.86 17.86
C LYS A 54 -7.67 4.64 18.44
N HIS A 55 -6.78 3.96 17.73
CA HIS A 55 -5.43 3.69 18.20
C HIS A 55 -4.39 4.17 17.18
N GLN A 56 -3.69 5.25 17.53
CA GLN A 56 -2.46 5.70 16.87
C GLN A 56 -1.32 4.72 17.21
N GLU A 57 -1.41 3.45 16.82
CA GLU A 57 -0.38 2.44 17.15
C GLU A 57 1.03 2.85 16.67
N ASN A 58 1.10 3.74 15.67
CA ASN A 58 2.34 4.32 15.13
C ASN A 58 2.45 5.85 15.34
N GLY A 59 1.68 6.46 16.22
CA GLY A 59 1.68 7.93 16.39
C GLY A 59 1.17 8.71 15.17
N GLN A 60 1.43 10.02 15.14
CA GLN A 60 1.08 10.89 14.00
C GLN A 60 2.22 10.88 12.97
N LEU A 61 1.99 10.34 11.78
CA LEU A 61 2.93 10.40 10.67
C LEU A 61 2.97 11.83 10.12
N THR A 62 4.08 12.54 10.29
CA THR A 62 4.23 13.96 9.93
C THR A 62 5.24 14.22 8.83
N ASN A 63 6.17 13.29 8.59
CA ASN A 63 7.27 13.44 7.65
C ASN A 63 7.71 12.09 7.05
N ALA A 64 8.67 12.11 6.11
CA ALA A 64 9.17 10.91 5.45
C ALA A 64 9.90 9.93 6.39
N ASN A 65 10.63 10.43 7.39
CA ASN A 65 11.37 9.60 8.35
C ASN A 65 10.41 8.75 9.21
N ASP A 66 9.26 9.31 9.57
CA ASP A 66 8.21 8.57 10.28
C ASP A 66 7.69 7.40 9.43
N LEU A 67 7.48 7.61 8.13
CA LEU A 67 7.04 6.56 7.21
C LEU A 67 8.08 5.44 7.09
N TRP A 68 9.35 5.79 6.85
CA TRP A 68 10.41 4.80 6.72
C TRP A 68 10.54 3.96 7.99
N LYS A 69 10.67 4.60 9.16
CA LYS A 69 10.91 3.91 10.42
C LYS A 69 9.73 3.10 10.93
N LEU A 70 8.51 3.62 10.79
CA LEU A 70 7.34 3.06 11.47
C LEU A 70 6.52 2.13 10.57
N ILE A 71 6.64 2.29 9.25
CA ILE A 71 5.82 1.56 8.28
C ILE A 71 6.67 0.63 7.41
N PHE A 72 7.78 1.12 6.87
CA PHE A 72 8.52 0.39 5.82
C PHE A 72 9.69 -0.42 6.36
N SER A 73 10.22 -0.10 7.54
CA SER A 73 11.24 -0.89 8.21
C SER A 73 10.64 -2.12 8.89
N ASP A 74 11.27 -3.27 8.69
CA ASP A 74 10.97 -4.47 9.48
C ASP A 74 11.56 -4.33 10.88
N ARG A 75 10.76 -4.58 11.91
CA ARG A 75 11.18 -4.39 13.31
C ARG A 75 12.26 -5.37 13.77
N THR A 76 12.32 -6.54 13.15
CA THR A 76 13.28 -7.60 13.51
C THR A 76 14.63 -7.32 12.86
N THR A 77 14.63 -7.02 11.56
CA THR A 77 15.88 -6.81 10.80
C THR A 77 16.37 -5.37 10.83
N GLN A 78 15.51 -4.41 11.19
CA GLN A 78 15.73 -2.96 11.09
C GLN A 78 16.01 -2.45 9.66
N CYS A 79 15.93 -3.34 8.65
CA CYS A 79 16.06 -3.00 7.25
C CYS A 79 14.71 -2.63 6.65
N ILE A 80 14.73 -1.91 5.52
CA ILE A 80 13.50 -1.67 4.75
C ILE A 80 13.00 -2.98 4.17
N LYS A 81 11.73 -3.28 4.44
CA LYS A 81 11.06 -4.50 4.00
C LYS A 81 10.77 -4.39 2.49
N PRO A 82 11.27 -5.33 1.65
CA PRO A 82 10.85 -5.41 0.27
C PRO A 82 9.39 -5.87 0.24
N CYS A 83 8.47 -4.99 -0.17
CA CYS A 83 7.05 -5.29 -0.19
C CYS A 83 6.31 -4.46 -1.24
N ILE A 84 5.24 -5.02 -1.80
CA ILE A 84 4.28 -4.29 -2.63
C ILE A 84 3.08 -3.93 -1.75
N TYR A 85 2.65 -2.68 -1.84
CA TYR A 85 1.48 -2.17 -1.15
C TYR A 85 0.39 -1.80 -2.15
N THR A 86 -0.83 -2.25 -1.90
CA THR A 86 -2.03 -1.74 -2.57
C THR A 86 -2.48 -0.46 -1.85
N TYR A 87 -2.81 0.61 -2.58
CA TYR A 87 -3.27 1.86 -1.97
C TYR A 87 -4.54 2.46 -2.60
N VAL A 88 -5.25 3.24 -1.78
CA VAL A 88 -6.38 4.10 -2.18
C VAL A 88 -6.23 5.46 -1.50
N ILE A 89 -6.51 6.51 -2.26
CA ILE A 89 -6.75 7.87 -1.76
C ILE A 89 -8.23 8.18 -1.92
N ASP A 90 -8.89 8.48 -0.81
CA ASP A 90 -10.29 8.94 -0.79
C ASP A 90 -10.37 10.46 -0.55
N GLU A 91 -11.49 10.96 -0.04
CA GLU A 91 -11.72 12.38 0.24
C GLU A 91 -10.81 12.98 1.33
N SER A 92 -10.22 12.17 2.20
CA SER A 92 -9.44 12.66 3.36
C SER A 92 -8.27 11.78 3.79
N THR A 93 -8.18 10.55 3.29
CA THR A 93 -7.22 9.54 3.75
C THR A 93 -6.44 8.93 2.61
N TRP A 94 -5.19 8.58 2.93
CA TRP A 94 -4.40 7.62 2.18
C TRP A 94 -4.40 6.33 2.99
N ARG A 95 -4.97 5.27 2.42
CA ARG A 95 -5.06 3.95 3.02
C ARG A 95 -4.31 2.97 2.14
N PHE A 96 -3.50 2.11 2.75
CA PHE A 96 -2.76 1.10 2.04
C PHE A 96 -2.57 -0.15 2.89
N SER A 97 -2.29 -1.26 2.23
CA SER A 97 -1.99 -2.55 2.86
C SER A 97 -1.03 -3.33 1.97
N GLU A 98 -0.20 -4.17 2.57
CA GLU A 98 0.65 -5.10 1.83
C GLU A 98 -0.19 -6.01 0.90
N THR A 99 0.24 -6.17 -0.35
CA THR A 99 -0.49 -6.88 -1.40
C THR A 99 -0.50 -8.40 -1.17
N ASP A 100 0.48 -8.97 -0.46
CA ASP A 100 0.64 -10.43 -0.29
C ASP A 100 0.14 -10.97 1.07
N VAL A 101 -0.66 -10.20 1.80
CA VAL A 101 -1.22 -10.68 3.05
C VAL A 101 -2.34 -11.68 2.75
N GLN A 102 -2.11 -12.96 3.09
CA GLN A 102 -3.04 -14.08 2.88
C GLN A 102 -4.48 -13.80 3.32
N PHE A 103 -4.64 -13.03 4.41
CA PHE A 103 -5.96 -12.60 4.91
C PHE A 103 -6.81 -11.89 3.84
N PHE A 104 -6.18 -11.20 2.88
CA PHE A 104 -6.84 -10.45 1.82
C PHE A 104 -6.94 -11.21 0.50
N ALA A 105 -6.34 -12.40 0.40
CA ALA A 105 -6.35 -13.20 -0.83
C ALA A 105 -7.77 -13.68 -1.20
N ASP A 106 -8.60 -13.92 -0.20
CA ASP A 106 -9.99 -14.37 -0.37
C ASP A 106 -10.98 -13.22 -0.66
N LEU A 107 -10.51 -11.96 -0.64
CA LEU A 107 -11.35 -10.80 -0.87
C LEU A 107 -11.35 -10.40 -2.35
N ALA A 108 -12.55 -10.12 -2.88
CA ALA A 108 -12.78 -9.87 -4.31
C ALA A 108 -11.99 -8.68 -4.88
N SER A 109 -11.62 -7.71 -4.06
CA SER A 109 -10.69 -6.64 -4.44
C SER A 109 -10.11 -5.95 -3.20
N LYS A 110 -8.78 -5.87 -3.14
CA LYS A 110 -8.05 -5.12 -2.11
C LYS A 110 -8.32 -3.61 -2.21
N HIS A 111 -8.40 -3.05 -3.43
CA HIS A 111 -8.74 -1.64 -3.63
C HIS A 111 -10.16 -1.33 -3.15
N ALA A 112 -11.14 -2.16 -3.52
CA ALA A 112 -12.52 -1.96 -3.07
C ALA A 112 -12.64 -2.06 -1.54
N LEU A 113 -11.90 -3.00 -0.95
CA LEU A 113 -11.80 -3.13 0.49
C LEU A 113 -11.20 -1.89 1.13
N LEU A 114 -10.03 -1.43 0.68
CA LEU A 114 -9.40 -0.20 1.18
C LEU A 114 -10.34 1.00 1.03
N ALA A 115 -11.14 1.07 -0.03
CA ALA A 115 -12.09 2.14 -0.31
C ALA A 115 -13.43 2.02 0.46
N ASN A 116 -13.60 1.04 1.35
CA ASN A 116 -14.88 0.74 2.02
C ASN A 116 -16.05 0.52 1.02
N GLY A 117 -15.75 -0.10 -0.12
CA GLY A 117 -16.71 -0.34 -1.19
C GLY A 117 -17.28 0.95 -1.80
N SER A 118 -16.50 2.03 -1.83
CA SER A 118 -16.88 3.25 -2.56
C SER A 118 -16.76 3.02 -4.07
N GLU A 119 -17.77 3.45 -4.83
CA GLU A 119 -17.71 3.44 -6.30
C GLU A 119 -16.68 4.41 -6.86
N TYR A 120 -16.27 5.41 -6.06
CA TYR A 120 -15.37 6.47 -6.46
C TYR A 120 -14.21 6.60 -5.48
N VAL A 121 -13.03 6.86 -6.01
CA VAL A 121 -11.82 7.24 -5.26
C VAL A 121 -11.20 8.50 -5.88
N ARG A 122 -10.29 9.15 -5.16
CA ARG A 122 -9.46 10.22 -5.75
C ARG A 122 -8.36 9.63 -6.60
N TYR A 123 -7.71 8.59 -6.08
CA TYR A 123 -6.70 7.83 -6.80
C TYR A 123 -6.49 6.44 -6.18
N ALA A 124 -5.88 5.51 -6.93
CA ALA A 124 -5.59 4.16 -6.46
C ALA A 124 -4.52 3.48 -7.32
N GLY A 125 -3.83 2.50 -6.76
CA GLY A 125 -2.81 1.74 -7.47
C GLY A 125 -2.02 0.85 -6.53
N GLU A 126 -0.78 0.59 -6.90
CA GLU A 126 0.22 -0.07 -6.07
C GLU A 126 1.45 0.82 -5.90
N PHE A 127 2.22 0.54 -4.85
CA PHE A 127 3.53 1.15 -4.68
C PHE A 127 4.48 0.22 -3.92
N HIS A 128 5.78 0.47 -4.04
CA HIS A 128 6.81 -0.28 -3.34
C HIS A 128 8.06 0.57 -3.07
N PRO A 129 8.81 0.26 -2.00
CA PRO A 129 10.12 0.85 -1.78
C PRO A 129 11.15 0.22 -2.70
N ARG A 130 12.11 1.02 -3.15
CA ARG A 130 13.35 0.54 -3.77
C ARG A 130 14.53 1.46 -3.43
N PRO A 131 15.76 0.94 -3.44
CA PRO A 131 16.94 1.79 -3.47
C PRO A 131 16.96 2.60 -4.78
N LYS A 132 17.20 3.90 -4.66
CA LYS A 132 17.20 4.88 -5.77
C LYS A 132 18.18 4.51 -6.88
N TYR A 133 19.31 3.92 -6.50
CA TYR A 133 20.38 3.54 -7.43
C TYR A 133 20.37 2.06 -7.81
N GLY A 134 19.30 1.34 -7.44
CA GLY A 134 19.13 -0.08 -7.72
C GLY A 134 19.68 -0.99 -6.63
N TRP A 135 19.20 -2.22 -6.60
CA TRP A 135 19.47 -3.21 -5.54
C TRP A 135 20.93 -3.67 -5.48
N ASP A 136 21.68 -3.50 -6.57
CA ASP A 136 23.11 -3.85 -6.66
C ASP A 136 24.05 -2.72 -6.19
N LYS A 137 23.51 -1.56 -5.81
CA LYS A 137 24.29 -0.41 -5.34
C LYS A 137 24.12 -0.24 -3.83
N CYS A 138 25.24 -0.05 -3.12
CA CYS A 138 25.26 0.23 -1.67
C CYS A 138 24.93 1.69 -1.32
N ASP A 139 24.18 2.40 -2.16
CA ASP A 139 23.78 3.78 -1.88
C ASP A 139 22.41 3.72 -1.18
N ASP A 140 22.41 4.05 0.11
CA ASP A 140 21.28 3.89 1.04
C ASP A 140 20.14 4.90 0.82
N GLU A 141 20.11 5.63 -0.30
CA GLU A 141 18.97 6.47 -0.64
C GLU A 141 17.80 5.62 -1.15
N TRP A 142 16.66 5.67 -0.45
CA TRP A 142 15.44 4.96 -0.83
C TRP A 142 14.40 5.90 -1.44
N GLU A 143 13.60 5.34 -2.33
CA GLU A 143 12.43 5.98 -2.93
C GLU A 143 11.21 5.06 -2.93
N LEU A 144 10.03 5.67 -2.95
CA LEU A 144 8.77 4.96 -3.18
C LEU A 144 8.36 5.11 -4.64
N VAL A 145 8.16 3.97 -5.29
CA VAL A 145 7.66 3.89 -6.66
C VAL A 145 6.16 3.68 -6.61
N PHE A 146 5.38 4.64 -7.10
CA PHE A 146 3.93 4.55 -7.21
C PHE A 146 3.49 4.31 -8.65
N ASP A 147 2.39 3.60 -8.80
CA ASP A 147 1.70 3.45 -10.07
C ASP A 147 0.19 3.76 -9.97
N ASN A 148 -0.48 3.68 -11.12
CA ASN A 148 -1.94 3.76 -11.26
C ASN A 148 -2.59 2.38 -11.53
N GLY A 149 -1.91 1.30 -11.15
CA GLY A 149 -2.26 -0.09 -11.35
C GLY A 149 -3.41 -0.56 -10.44
N SER A 150 -4.62 -0.09 -10.69
CA SER A 150 -5.82 -0.62 -10.04
C SER A 150 -6.73 -1.28 -11.04
N GLY A 151 -6.94 -2.60 -10.92
CA GLY A 151 -7.97 -3.30 -11.71
C GLY A 151 -9.38 -2.78 -11.39
N THR A 152 -9.60 -2.35 -10.13
CA THR A 152 -10.89 -1.88 -9.67
C THR A 152 -11.23 -0.46 -10.10
N TYR A 153 -10.28 0.48 -10.09
CA TYR A 153 -10.55 1.90 -10.40
C TYR A 153 -9.86 2.40 -11.66
N SER A 154 -8.80 1.72 -12.11
CA SER A 154 -8.01 2.03 -13.32
C SER A 154 -7.83 3.54 -13.59
N PRO A 155 -7.28 4.29 -12.62
CA PRO A 155 -7.34 5.74 -12.65
C PRO A 155 -6.44 6.34 -13.74
N ASN A 156 -6.78 7.56 -14.18
CA ASN A 156 -6.10 8.24 -15.28
C ASN A 156 -4.58 8.40 -15.00
N PRO A 157 -3.68 7.93 -15.88
CA PRO A 157 -2.23 8.14 -15.73
C PRO A 157 -1.81 9.61 -15.71
N ASP A 158 -2.56 10.52 -16.35
CA ASP A 158 -2.23 11.96 -16.37
C ASP A 158 -2.21 12.58 -14.96
N LEU A 159 -2.86 11.94 -13.99
CA LEU A 159 -2.94 12.41 -12.61
C LEU A 159 -1.84 11.86 -11.69
N LEU A 160 -0.87 11.09 -12.23
CA LEU A 160 0.28 10.62 -11.47
C LEU A 160 1.11 11.78 -10.90
N ILE A 161 1.21 12.90 -11.63
CA ILE A 161 1.88 14.10 -11.12
C ILE A 161 1.15 14.68 -9.90
N ASN A 162 -0.18 14.72 -9.93
CA ASN A 162 -1.02 15.18 -8.81
C ASN A 162 -0.86 14.29 -7.58
N LEU A 163 -0.74 12.97 -7.78
CA LEU A 163 -0.43 12.02 -6.71
C LEU A 163 0.92 12.36 -6.07
N LYS A 164 1.96 12.51 -6.89
CA LYS A 164 3.31 12.83 -6.42
C LYS A 164 3.33 14.12 -5.61
N GLU A 165 2.75 15.19 -6.14
CA GLU A 165 2.72 16.49 -5.46
C GLU A 165 1.92 16.44 -4.15
N LEU A 166 0.78 15.74 -4.12
CA LEU A 166 -0.02 15.56 -2.91
C LEU A 166 0.77 14.86 -1.80
N LEU A 167 1.50 13.79 -2.15
CA LEU A 167 2.28 13.03 -1.18
C LEU A 167 3.49 13.81 -0.69
N LEU A 168 4.21 14.51 -1.59
CA LEU A 168 5.33 15.38 -1.21
C LEU A 168 4.88 16.53 -0.30
N PHE A 169 3.70 17.10 -0.54
CA PHE A 169 3.12 18.14 0.32
C PHE A 169 2.81 17.62 1.74
N ASN A 170 2.34 16.38 1.85
CA ASN A 170 1.98 15.79 3.13
C ASN A 170 3.16 15.17 3.88
N PHE A 171 4.18 14.70 3.16
CA PHE A 171 5.38 14.07 3.69
C PHE A 171 6.64 14.70 3.06
N PRO A 172 7.02 15.92 3.51
CA PRO A 172 8.24 16.55 3.05
C PRO A 172 9.47 15.64 3.28
N GLY A 173 10.38 15.63 2.30
CA GLY A 173 11.58 14.78 2.32
C GLY A 173 11.38 13.37 1.79
N LEU A 174 10.17 13.01 1.33
CA LEU A 174 9.92 11.71 0.72
C LEU A 174 10.41 11.71 -0.72
N ASN A 175 11.18 10.69 -1.11
CA ASN A 175 11.55 10.48 -2.51
C ASN A 175 10.46 9.67 -3.21
N ILE A 176 9.84 10.25 -4.23
CA ILE A 176 8.73 9.62 -4.96
C ILE A 176 9.02 9.59 -6.45
N VAL A 177 8.88 8.40 -7.02
CA VAL A 177 8.83 8.16 -8.46
C VAL A 177 7.46 7.61 -8.82
N THR A 178 6.94 8.05 -9.96
CA THR A 178 5.65 7.59 -10.46
C THR A 178 5.83 7.00 -11.84
N TYR A 179 5.22 5.85 -12.10
CA TYR A 179 5.15 5.25 -13.42
C TYR A 179 3.70 4.92 -13.79
N GLU A 180 3.39 4.99 -15.07
CA GLU A 180 2.15 4.38 -15.56
C GLU A 180 2.23 2.85 -15.40
N TYR A 181 1.09 2.21 -15.12
CA TYR A 181 0.97 0.76 -14.96
C TYR A 181 1.58 -0.06 -16.11
N LYS A 182 1.57 0.48 -17.34
CA LYS A 182 2.12 -0.20 -18.52
C LYS A 182 3.59 0.12 -18.80
N ASP A 183 4.19 1.05 -18.04
CA ASP A 183 5.57 1.49 -18.25
C ASP A 183 6.55 0.32 -18.06
N PRO A 184 7.48 0.08 -19.01
CA PRO A 184 8.47 -0.99 -18.87
C PRO A 184 9.36 -0.83 -17.64
N ARG A 185 9.65 0.40 -17.20
CA ARG A 185 10.49 0.70 -16.02
C ARG A 185 9.81 0.26 -14.72
N LEU A 186 8.49 0.36 -14.65
CA LEU A 186 7.71 -0.19 -13.54
C LEU A 186 7.85 -1.70 -13.48
N LYS A 187 7.67 -2.38 -14.62
CA LYS A 187 7.77 -3.84 -14.70
C LYS A 187 9.14 -4.34 -14.26
N GLU A 188 10.21 -3.69 -14.74
CA GLU A 188 11.57 -3.99 -14.32
C GLU A 188 11.74 -3.83 -12.81
N SER A 189 11.28 -2.69 -12.26
CA SER A 189 11.37 -2.42 -10.83
C SER A 189 10.63 -3.45 -9.98
N VAL A 190 9.44 -3.87 -10.39
CA VAL A 190 8.64 -4.90 -9.71
C VAL A 190 9.30 -6.27 -9.83
N THR A 191 9.88 -6.61 -10.98
CA THR A 191 10.63 -7.86 -11.16
C THR A 191 11.84 -7.93 -10.24
N GLN A 192 12.60 -6.85 -10.10
CA GLN A 192 13.72 -6.79 -9.17
C GLN A 192 13.25 -6.93 -7.72
N LEU A 193 12.23 -6.16 -7.31
CA LEU A 193 11.64 -6.25 -5.97
C LEU A 193 11.18 -7.67 -5.64
N LYS A 194 10.51 -8.37 -6.57
CA LYS A 194 10.05 -9.75 -6.34
C LYS A 194 11.19 -10.71 -6.04
N ARG A 195 12.36 -10.55 -6.67
CA ARG A 195 13.55 -11.35 -6.35
C ARG A 195 14.02 -11.09 -4.91
N GLU A 196 14.02 -9.83 -4.50
CA GLU A 196 14.40 -9.45 -3.13
C GLU A 196 13.38 -9.90 -2.09
N MET A 197 12.08 -9.89 -2.42
CA MET A 197 11.03 -10.46 -1.57
C MET A 197 11.25 -11.94 -1.30
N GLU A 198 11.65 -12.73 -2.31
CA GLU A 198 11.93 -14.16 -2.13
C GLU A 198 13.19 -14.40 -1.27
N LYS A 199 14.27 -13.64 -1.50
CA LYS A 199 15.46 -13.68 -0.64
C LYS A 199 15.11 -13.30 0.81
N TYR A 200 14.31 -12.26 0.97
CA TYR A 200 13.87 -11.77 2.27
C TYR A 200 13.04 -12.80 3.04
N LYS A 201 12.10 -13.48 2.38
CA LYS A 201 11.30 -14.57 2.99
C LYS A 201 12.19 -15.71 3.49
N HIS A 202 13.18 -16.09 2.69
CA HIS A 202 14.12 -17.14 3.08
C HIS A 202 14.91 -16.74 4.33
N ASN A 203 15.53 -15.55 4.30
CA ASN A 203 16.34 -15.04 5.41
C ASN A 203 15.53 -14.83 6.69
N THR A 204 14.31 -14.28 6.58
CA THR A 204 13.43 -14.05 7.74
C THR A 204 13.00 -15.35 8.39
N THR A 205 12.70 -16.39 7.59
CA THR A 205 12.36 -17.74 8.12
C THR A 205 13.56 -18.32 8.89
N THR A 206 14.77 -18.18 8.36
CA THR A 206 16.00 -18.60 9.04
C THR A 206 16.21 -17.86 10.35
N ILE A 207 16.05 -16.53 10.36
CA ILE A 207 16.17 -15.70 11.58
C ILE A 207 15.13 -16.09 12.62
N GLN A 208 13.87 -16.30 12.23
CA GLN A 208 12.83 -16.73 13.15
C GLN A 208 13.14 -18.10 13.78
N HIS A 209 13.62 -19.06 12.99
CA HIS A 209 14.07 -20.35 13.52
C HIS A 209 15.24 -20.19 14.51
N LEU A 210 16.22 -19.33 14.20
CA LEU A 210 17.35 -19.04 15.09
C LEU A 210 16.87 -18.41 16.40
N VAL A 211 16.01 -17.39 16.34
CA VAL A 211 15.45 -16.71 17.53
C VAL A 211 14.63 -17.68 18.39
N MET A 212 13.82 -18.56 17.79
CA MET A 212 13.05 -19.57 18.51
C MET A 212 13.91 -20.71 19.10
N SER A 213 15.15 -20.86 18.63
CA SER A 213 16.10 -21.86 19.13
C SER A 213 17.04 -21.33 20.22
N LEU A 214 17.02 -20.01 20.48
CA LEU A 214 17.76 -19.42 21.60
C LEU A 214 16.98 -19.68 22.91
N PRO A 215 17.62 -20.24 23.95
CA PRO A 215 16.99 -20.37 25.25
C PRO A 215 16.67 -18.98 25.82
N ASP A 216 15.49 -18.86 26.43
CA ASP A 216 14.98 -17.61 27.01
C ASP A 216 15.94 -17.15 28.13
N SER A 217 16.79 -16.17 27.82
CA SER A 217 17.72 -15.60 28.79
C SER A 217 17.02 -14.48 29.56
N THR A 218 15.98 -14.85 30.30
CA THR A 218 15.39 -14.00 31.33
C THR A 218 15.21 -14.77 32.63
N GLU A 219 16.33 -15.08 33.28
CA GLU A 219 16.41 -15.16 34.74
C GLU A 219 17.77 -14.59 35.19
N GLU A 220 17.91 -13.27 35.17
CA GLU A 220 18.70 -12.59 36.20
C GLU A 220 17.71 -11.89 37.14
N LYS A 221 17.30 -12.62 38.17
CA LYS A 221 16.74 -12.06 39.39
C LYS A 221 17.77 -12.22 40.51
N ILE A 222 18.07 -11.06 41.09
CA ILE A 222 18.80 -10.75 42.34
C ILE A 222 20.32 -10.58 42.17
#